data_AF-F8L2R0-F1
#
_entry.id   AF-F8L2R0-F1
#
_cell.length_a   1.000
_cell.length_b   1.000
_cell.length_c   1.000
_cell.angle_alpha   90.00
_cell.angle_beta   90.00
_cell.angle_gamma   90.00
#
_symmetry.space_group_name_H-M   'P 1'
#
loop_
_entity.id
_entity.type
_entity.pdbx_description
1 polymer ?
#
loop_
_entity_poly.entity_id
_entity_poly.type
_entity_poly.pdbx_seq_one_letter_code
_entity_poly.pdbx_strand_id
1 'polypeptide(L)'
;MAKTPEEAKRIVNAVSANFDIKSSPKSKKILNDLQGQFEGRKRTMSKSSSAREGDIMEIKTEAGFAYAQYTHFHPECGELMRVLQGFYPRQLNEEEISKIAKKKHRFSLFIDWEFCITSKITDYVGNFPISDFAREFPIFKKTDAMIDQCWNDPSSVIWTLWDGDREWKAGPLKDEERKKYPEVIECTSDVTFEYYIRTGKSLGEDLY
;
A
#
# COMPACT_ATOMS: atom_id res chain seq x y z
N MET A 1 16.35 -4.78 9.85
CA MET A 1 17.46 -4.49 8.92
C MET A 1 18.34 -5.72 8.70
N ALA A 2 18.35 -6.29 7.50
CA ALA A 2 19.46 -7.14 7.04
C ALA A 2 20.70 -6.24 6.88
N LYS A 3 21.80 -6.60 7.53
CA LYS A 3 22.99 -5.74 7.67
C LYS A 3 24.00 -5.96 6.55
N THR A 4 23.81 -6.94 5.67
CA THR A 4 24.75 -7.23 4.58
C THR A 4 24.06 -7.73 3.29
N PRO A 5 24.69 -7.52 2.12
CA PRO A 5 24.21 -8.07 0.83
C PRO A 5 24.06 -9.59 0.84
N GLU A 6 24.89 -10.33 1.58
CA GLU A 6 24.75 -11.78 1.77
C GLU A 6 23.46 -12.17 2.51
N GLU A 7 23.00 -11.36 3.47
CA GLU A 7 21.74 -11.60 4.20
C GLU A 7 20.53 -11.35 3.28
N ALA A 8 20.54 -10.26 2.49
CA ALA A 8 19.49 -10.00 1.50
C ALA A 8 19.37 -11.12 0.45
N LYS A 9 20.50 -11.72 0.05
CA LYS A 9 20.55 -12.85 -0.88
C LYS A 9 19.96 -14.13 -0.27
N ARG A 10 20.14 -14.37 1.03
CA ARG A 10 19.54 -15.49 1.77
C ARG A 10 18.02 -15.37 1.88
N ILE A 11 17.51 -14.17 2.17
CA ILE A 11 16.08 -13.89 2.32
C ILE A 11 15.33 -14.15 1.00
N VAL A 12 15.88 -13.68 -0.13
CA VAL A 12 15.28 -13.89 -1.45
C VAL A 12 15.29 -15.35 -1.88
N ASN A 13 16.32 -16.11 -1.49
CA ASN A 13 16.35 -17.55 -1.74
C ASN A 13 15.31 -18.31 -0.92
N ALA A 14 15.03 -17.89 0.32
CA ALA A 14 14.01 -18.50 1.17
C ALA A 14 12.58 -18.21 0.68
N VAL A 15 12.30 -16.97 0.25
CA VAL A 15 11.01 -16.57 -0.34
C VAL A 15 10.75 -17.30 -1.67
N SER A 16 11.80 -17.50 -2.48
CA SER A 16 11.74 -18.24 -3.74
C SER A 16 11.60 -19.76 -3.57
N ALA A 17 11.77 -20.30 -2.36
CA ALA A 17 11.63 -21.72 -2.06
C ALA A 17 10.22 -22.11 -1.57
N ASN A 18 9.51 -21.18 -0.92
CA ASN A 18 8.16 -21.40 -0.38
C ASN A 18 7.04 -21.02 -1.35
N PHE A 19 7.34 -20.22 -2.38
CA PHE A 19 6.45 -19.99 -3.49
C PHE A 19 7.05 -20.65 -4.73
N ASP A 20 6.25 -21.38 -5.51
CA ASP A 20 6.63 -21.91 -6.82
C ASP A 20 6.73 -20.78 -7.88
N ILE A 21 7.52 -19.76 -7.54
CA ILE A 21 7.75 -18.51 -8.25
C ILE A 21 8.87 -18.69 -9.28
N LYS A 22 9.66 -19.77 -9.22
CA LYS A 22 10.91 -19.92 -9.98
C LYS A 22 10.76 -20.06 -11.51
N SER A 23 9.55 -20.22 -12.06
CA SER A 23 9.38 -20.52 -13.49
C SER A 23 9.06 -19.31 -14.39
N SER A 24 8.79 -18.11 -13.86
CA SER A 24 8.36 -16.97 -14.70
C SER A 24 9.32 -15.78 -14.70
N PRO A 25 9.67 -15.19 -15.86
CA PRO A 25 10.43 -13.93 -15.93
C PRO A 25 9.80 -12.77 -15.14
N LYS A 26 8.46 -12.78 -14.96
CA LYS A 26 7.73 -11.77 -14.18
C LYS A 26 8.05 -11.82 -12.68
N SER A 27 8.27 -13.00 -12.12
CA SER A 27 8.49 -13.17 -10.69
C SER A 27 9.91 -12.76 -10.26
N LYS A 28 10.90 -12.95 -11.13
CA LYS A 28 12.27 -12.43 -10.93
C LYS A 28 12.33 -10.90 -10.92
N LYS A 29 11.47 -10.24 -11.72
CA LYS A 29 11.36 -8.78 -11.73
C LYS A 29 10.79 -8.25 -10.41
N ILE A 30 9.71 -8.87 -9.91
CA ILE A 30 9.10 -8.54 -8.60
C ILE A 30 10.12 -8.69 -7.46
N LEU A 31 10.91 -9.77 -7.47
CA LEU A 31 11.96 -10.00 -6.46
C LEU A 31 13.08 -8.96 -6.53
N ASN A 32 13.51 -8.55 -7.72
CA ASN A 32 14.53 -7.52 -7.90
C ASN A 32 14.01 -6.13 -7.50
N ASP A 33 12.73 -5.82 -7.79
CA ASP A 33 12.09 -4.55 -7.41
C ASP A 33 11.94 -4.46 -5.88
N LEU A 34 11.61 -5.57 -5.21
CA LEU A 34 11.60 -5.68 -3.75
C LEU A 34 13.01 -5.62 -3.14
N GLN A 35 14.03 -6.17 -3.80
CA GLN A 35 15.43 -6.05 -3.35
C GLN A 35 15.96 -4.61 -3.47
N GLY A 36 15.55 -3.87 -4.49
CA GLY A 36 15.93 -2.47 -4.71
C GLY A 36 15.32 -1.49 -3.70
N GLN A 37 14.34 -1.91 -2.90
CA GLN A 37 13.71 -1.08 -1.86
C GLN A 37 14.58 -0.86 -0.62
N PHE A 38 15.70 -1.59 -0.46
CA PHE A 38 16.57 -1.50 0.73
C PHE A 38 17.87 -0.71 0.52
N GLU A 39 18.18 -0.25 -0.68
CA GLU A 39 19.38 0.57 -0.96
C GLU A 39 19.04 2.05 -1.18
N GLY A 40 19.03 2.82 -0.09
CA GLY A 40 19.79 4.08 0.05
C GLY A 40 19.69 5.20 -0.99
N ARG A 41 18.67 5.27 -1.86
CA ARG A 41 18.40 6.48 -2.65
C ARG A 41 17.32 7.31 -1.96
N LYS A 42 17.70 8.46 -1.39
CA LYS A 42 16.74 9.53 -1.03
C LYS A 42 16.10 10.06 -2.31
N ARG A 43 15.00 9.42 -2.75
CA ARG A 43 14.13 9.92 -3.81
C ARG A 43 13.22 10.96 -3.16
N THR A 44 13.45 12.23 -3.47
CA THR A 44 12.48 13.28 -3.17
C THR A 44 11.49 13.33 -4.33
N MET A 45 10.23 13.02 -4.05
CA MET A 45 9.13 13.15 -5.00
C MET A 45 8.65 14.59 -5.01
N SER A 46 8.22 15.07 -6.18
CA SER A 46 7.46 16.32 -6.29
C SER A 46 5.98 15.99 -6.39
N LYS A 47 5.14 16.71 -5.63
CA LYS A 47 3.68 16.60 -5.77
C LYS A 47 3.28 16.84 -7.22
N SER A 48 2.49 15.93 -7.81
CA SER A 48 1.99 16.15 -9.16
C SER A 48 1.14 17.42 -9.21
N SER A 49 1.38 18.27 -10.22
CA SER A 49 0.61 19.52 -10.40
C SER A 49 -0.85 19.28 -10.76
N SER A 50 -1.19 18.06 -11.19
CA SER A 50 -2.56 17.65 -11.54
C SER A 50 -3.33 17.00 -10.38
N ALA A 51 -2.65 16.52 -9.33
CA ALA A 51 -3.26 15.82 -8.22
C ALA A 51 -3.78 16.77 -7.14
N ARG A 52 -5.04 16.62 -6.75
CA ARG A 52 -5.65 17.38 -5.65
C ARG A 52 -6.29 16.45 -4.64
N GLU A 53 -6.11 16.77 -3.35
CA GLU A 53 -6.72 16.01 -2.27
C GLU A 53 -8.24 15.90 -2.52
N GLY A 54 -8.78 14.70 -2.32
CA GLY A 54 -10.16 14.36 -2.63
C GLY A 54 -10.37 13.79 -4.04
N ASP A 55 -9.39 13.90 -4.94
CA ASP A 55 -9.47 13.28 -6.26
C ASP A 55 -9.60 11.76 -6.14
N ILE A 56 -10.52 11.19 -6.92
CA ILE A 56 -10.80 9.76 -6.99
C ILE A 56 -10.38 9.22 -8.36
N MET A 57 -9.66 8.12 -8.31
CA MET A 57 -9.34 7.27 -9.45
C MET A 57 -10.19 6.00 -9.41
N GLU A 58 -10.71 5.62 -10.56
CA GLU A 58 -11.24 4.28 -10.83
C GLU A 58 -10.10 3.37 -11.23
N ILE A 59 -10.17 2.11 -10.81
CA ILE A 59 -9.16 1.09 -11.05
C ILE A 59 -9.85 -0.13 -11.64
N LYS A 60 -9.47 -0.53 -12.85
CA LYS A 60 -10.03 -1.72 -13.51
C LYS A 60 -9.30 -2.96 -13.00
N THR A 61 -10.06 -3.95 -12.53
CA THR A 61 -9.54 -5.22 -12.01
C THR A 61 -10.34 -6.40 -12.56
N GLU A 62 -9.79 -7.61 -12.48
CA GLU A 62 -10.50 -8.84 -12.83
C GLU A 62 -11.77 -9.06 -11.98
N ALA A 63 -11.81 -8.52 -10.76
CA ALA A 63 -12.96 -8.60 -9.85
C ALA A 63 -14.01 -7.49 -10.08
N GLY A 64 -13.77 -6.60 -11.06
CA GLY A 64 -14.59 -5.42 -11.35
C GLY A 64 -13.85 -4.11 -11.08
N PHE A 65 -14.60 -3.03 -10.89
CA PHE A 65 -14.09 -1.69 -10.64
C PHE A 65 -13.81 -1.48 -9.16
N ALA A 66 -12.64 -0.97 -8.83
CA ALA A 66 -12.28 -0.46 -7.51
C ALA A 66 -12.05 1.05 -7.59
N TYR A 67 -12.04 1.72 -6.45
CA TYR A 67 -11.85 3.18 -6.39
C TYR A 67 -10.83 3.53 -5.31
N ALA A 68 -9.98 4.50 -5.58
CA ALA A 68 -9.03 5.04 -4.61
C ALA A 68 -9.09 6.56 -4.58
N GLN A 69 -9.10 7.13 -3.38
CA GLN A 69 -9.14 8.57 -3.16
C GLN A 69 -7.79 9.06 -2.65
N TYR A 70 -7.24 10.08 -3.31
CA TYR A 70 -6.06 10.78 -2.87
C TYR A 70 -6.36 11.63 -1.63
N THR A 71 -5.52 11.53 -0.60
CA THR A 71 -5.75 12.17 0.70
C THR A 71 -4.62 13.08 1.15
N HIS A 72 -3.35 12.69 0.98
CA HIS A 72 -2.21 13.44 1.50
C HIS A 72 -1.00 13.24 0.60
N PHE A 73 -0.12 14.24 0.47
CA PHE A 73 1.18 14.06 -0.17
C PHE A 73 2.28 13.91 0.87
N HIS A 74 3.16 12.93 0.70
CA HIS A 74 4.39 12.80 1.47
C HIS A 74 5.62 12.97 0.55
N PRO A 75 6.58 13.88 0.84
CA PRO A 75 7.70 14.18 -0.04
C PRO A 75 8.59 12.99 -0.40
N GLU A 76 8.69 11.97 0.45
CA GLU A 76 9.54 10.80 0.18
C GLU A 76 8.76 9.61 -0.39
N CYS A 77 7.44 9.57 -0.17
CA CYS A 77 6.61 8.40 -0.51
C CYS A 77 5.64 8.67 -1.68
N GLY A 78 5.39 9.94 -2.03
CA GLY A 78 4.42 10.34 -3.05
C GLY A 78 3.01 10.55 -2.50
N GLU A 79 2.01 10.29 -3.33
CA GLU A 79 0.60 10.47 -2.99
C GLU A 79 0.08 9.30 -2.14
N LEU A 80 -0.46 9.64 -0.97
CA LEU A 80 -1.20 8.72 -0.12
C LEU A 80 -2.64 8.60 -0.62
N MET A 81 -2.95 7.42 -1.16
CA MET A 81 -4.28 7.05 -1.58
C MET A 81 -4.92 6.10 -0.56
N ARG A 82 -6.20 6.32 -0.27
CA ARG A 82 -7.03 5.34 0.45
C ARG A 82 -7.90 4.59 -0.55
N VAL A 83 -7.89 3.27 -0.49
CA VAL A 83 -8.67 2.40 -1.38
C VAL A 83 -10.06 2.22 -0.79
N LEU A 84 -11.10 2.60 -1.52
CA LEU A 84 -12.48 2.56 -1.06
C LEU A 84 -13.03 1.12 -1.02
N GLN A 85 -14.17 0.95 -0.36
CA GLN A 85 -14.81 -0.36 -0.14
C GLN A 85 -15.35 -0.96 -1.44
N GLY A 86 -15.28 -2.29 -1.51
CA GLY A 86 -15.92 -3.11 -2.52
C GLY A 86 -15.19 -3.23 -3.85
N PHE A 87 -15.68 -4.17 -4.65
CA PHE A 87 -15.47 -4.27 -6.09
C PHE A 87 -16.84 -4.21 -6.75
N TYR A 88 -16.94 -3.46 -7.84
CA TYR A 88 -18.22 -3.19 -8.49
C TYR A 88 -18.25 -3.79 -9.90
N PRO A 89 -19.31 -4.48 -10.31
CA PRO A 89 -19.37 -5.11 -11.63
C PRO A 89 -19.50 -4.10 -12.78
N ARG A 90 -19.79 -2.83 -12.46
CA ARG A 90 -19.87 -1.71 -13.40
C ARG A 90 -19.24 -0.46 -12.79
N GLN A 91 -18.96 0.52 -13.64
CA GLN A 91 -18.63 1.87 -13.19
C GLN A 91 -19.78 2.44 -12.35
N LEU A 92 -19.42 3.10 -11.26
CA LEU A 92 -20.34 3.77 -10.36
C LEU A 92 -20.65 5.17 -10.85
N ASN A 93 -21.88 5.62 -10.61
CA ASN A 93 -22.22 7.03 -10.82
C ASN A 93 -21.74 7.90 -9.64
N GLU A 94 -21.82 9.22 -9.80
CA GLU A 94 -21.34 10.19 -8.82
C GLU A 94 -21.97 10.03 -7.43
N GLU A 95 -23.27 9.72 -7.35
CA GLU A 95 -23.98 9.53 -6.09
C GLU A 95 -23.48 8.28 -5.35
N GLU A 96 -23.26 7.19 -6.08
CA GLU A 96 -22.70 5.94 -5.55
C GLU A 96 -21.27 6.14 -5.06
N ILE A 97 -20.44 6.88 -5.82
CA ILE A 97 -19.07 7.24 -5.44
C ILE A 97 -19.08 8.09 -4.15
N SER A 98 -19.94 9.09 -4.08
CA SER A 98 -20.12 9.92 -2.88
C SER A 98 -20.50 9.08 -1.66
N LYS A 99 -21.33 8.04 -1.82
CA LYS A 99 -21.70 7.12 -0.74
C LYS A 99 -20.50 6.28 -0.26
N ILE A 100 -19.69 5.73 -1.17
CA ILE A 100 -18.54 4.89 -0.78
C ILE A 100 -17.39 5.73 -0.24
N ALA A 101 -17.22 6.97 -0.69
CA ALA A 101 -16.26 7.92 -0.15
C ALA A 101 -16.58 8.28 1.32
N LYS A 102 -17.82 8.14 1.79
CA LYS A 102 -18.17 8.35 3.20
C LYS A 102 -17.84 7.16 4.11
N LYS A 103 -17.45 6.01 3.55
CA LYS A 103 -17.15 4.78 4.31
C LYS A 103 -15.66 4.66 4.61
N LYS A 104 -15.34 3.92 5.69
CA LYS A 104 -13.96 3.53 6.02
C LYS A 104 -13.32 2.81 4.84
N HIS A 105 -12.05 3.10 4.56
CA HIS A 105 -11.32 2.52 3.43
C HIS A 105 -10.91 1.06 3.68
N ARG A 106 -10.62 0.33 2.60
CA ARG A 106 -10.04 -1.03 2.61
C ARG A 106 -8.57 -1.03 2.95
N PHE A 107 -7.78 -0.04 2.59
CA PHE A 107 -6.40 0.13 3.05
C PHE A 107 -5.91 1.47 2.52
N SER A 108 -4.70 1.84 2.90
CA SER A 108 -4.01 2.99 2.32
C SER A 108 -2.70 2.54 1.71
N LEU A 109 -2.29 3.22 0.65
CA LEU A 109 -1.04 2.98 -0.06
C LEU A 109 -0.45 4.30 -0.54
N PHE A 110 0.86 4.34 -0.62
CA PHE A 110 1.61 5.37 -1.31
C PHE A 110 1.87 4.95 -2.74
N ILE A 111 1.63 5.87 -3.67
CA ILE A 111 1.87 5.67 -5.10
C ILE A 111 2.16 7.02 -5.74
N ASP A 112 2.94 7.01 -6.81
CA ASP A 112 3.12 8.19 -7.65
C ASP A 112 1.87 8.42 -8.50
N TRP A 113 1.28 9.60 -8.39
CA TRP A 113 0.10 9.98 -9.16
C TRP A 113 0.34 9.92 -10.68
N GLU A 114 1.52 10.34 -11.14
CA GLU A 114 1.86 10.30 -12.57
C GLU A 114 1.94 8.86 -13.08
N PHE A 115 2.42 7.96 -12.22
CA PHE A 115 2.43 6.53 -12.49
C PHE A 115 1.00 5.97 -12.64
N CYS A 116 0.04 6.38 -11.79
CA CYS A 116 -1.36 5.98 -11.94
C CYS A 116 -1.95 6.41 -13.30
N ILE A 117 -1.65 7.63 -13.76
CA ILE A 117 -2.15 8.15 -15.03
C ILE A 117 -1.50 7.42 -16.23
N THR A 118 -0.19 7.23 -16.19
CA THR A 118 0.57 6.69 -17.32
C THR A 118 0.41 5.18 -17.50
N SER A 119 0.13 4.44 -16.42
CA SER A 119 -0.05 2.98 -16.43
C SER A 119 -1.30 2.50 -17.18
N LYS A 120 -2.27 3.38 -17.46
CA LYS A 120 -3.60 3.05 -18.06
C LYS A 120 -4.45 2.06 -17.22
N ILE A 121 -4.03 1.76 -15.99
CA ILE A 121 -4.76 0.89 -15.05
C ILE A 121 -5.84 1.70 -14.32
N THR A 122 -5.63 3.02 -14.24
CA THR A 122 -6.55 3.94 -13.58
C THR A 122 -7.16 4.95 -14.54
N ASP A 123 -8.38 5.37 -14.22
CA ASP A 123 -9.09 6.46 -14.90
C ASP A 123 -9.51 7.51 -13.85
N TYR A 124 -9.30 8.79 -14.14
CA TYR A 124 -9.77 9.87 -13.25
C TYR A 124 -11.30 9.95 -13.25
N VAL A 125 -11.91 10.04 -12.08
CA VAL A 125 -13.37 10.10 -11.94
C VAL A 125 -13.85 11.49 -11.57
N GLY A 126 -13.19 12.14 -10.60
CA GLY A 126 -13.63 13.43 -10.09
C GLY A 126 -13.06 13.75 -8.72
N ASN A 127 -13.38 14.92 -8.20
CA ASN A 127 -12.98 15.35 -6.85
C ASN A 127 -14.16 15.24 -5.89
N PHE A 128 -13.95 14.51 -4.79
CA PHE A 128 -14.97 14.27 -3.77
C PHE A 128 -14.45 14.66 -2.39
N PRO A 129 -15.31 15.13 -1.47
CA PRO A 129 -14.90 15.45 -0.11
C PRO A 129 -14.23 14.27 0.59
N ILE A 130 -13.14 14.54 1.29
CA ILE A 130 -12.52 13.58 2.21
C ILE A 130 -13.31 13.59 3.51
N SER A 131 -13.70 12.40 3.96
CA SER A 131 -14.40 12.22 5.24
C SER A 131 -13.51 12.61 6.41
N ASP A 132 -14.10 13.15 7.49
CA ASP A 132 -13.35 13.68 8.63
C ASP A 132 -12.36 12.66 9.23
N PHE A 133 -12.73 11.38 9.31
CA PHE A 133 -11.84 10.32 9.82
C PHE A 133 -10.59 10.05 8.97
N ALA A 134 -10.53 10.58 7.74
CA ALA A 134 -9.45 10.38 6.78
C ALA A 134 -8.73 11.69 6.41
N ARG A 135 -9.04 12.79 7.11
CA ARG A 135 -8.38 14.10 6.91
C ARG A 135 -7.04 14.22 7.63
N GLU A 136 -6.84 13.44 8.68
CA GLU A 136 -5.56 13.41 9.38
C GLU A 136 -4.66 12.36 8.72
N PHE A 137 -3.36 12.68 8.65
CA PHE A 137 -2.37 11.73 8.20
C PHE A 137 -2.31 10.56 9.19
N PRO A 138 -2.47 9.31 8.74
CA PRO A 138 -2.56 8.19 9.65
C PRO A 138 -1.19 7.84 10.23
N ILE A 139 -1.18 7.39 11.49
CA ILE A 139 0.01 6.76 12.07
C ILE A 139 0.10 5.35 11.49
N PHE A 140 1.12 5.10 10.69
CA PHE A 140 1.40 3.78 10.13
C PHE A 140 2.21 2.93 11.09
N LYS A 141 2.12 1.62 10.90
CA LYS A 141 3.06 0.64 11.45
C LYS A 141 3.91 0.03 10.34
N LYS A 142 5.16 -0.26 10.67
CA LYS A 142 6.08 -1.03 9.84
C LYS A 142 6.91 -1.97 10.71
N THR A 143 7.44 -3.01 10.09
CA THR A 143 8.33 -3.96 10.76
C THR A 143 9.51 -4.30 9.88
N ASP A 144 10.65 -4.45 10.52
CA ASP A 144 11.90 -4.92 9.95
C ASP A 144 12.07 -6.44 10.07
N ALA A 145 11.10 -7.11 10.72
CA ALA A 145 11.12 -8.54 10.91
C ALA A 145 11.02 -9.26 9.57
N MET A 146 11.74 -10.38 9.48
CA MET A 146 11.62 -11.24 8.32
C MET A 146 10.25 -11.94 8.30
N ILE A 147 9.76 -12.28 7.10
CA ILE A 147 8.45 -12.94 6.93
C ILE A 147 8.35 -14.21 7.79
N ASP A 148 9.41 -15.01 7.87
CA ASP A 148 9.44 -16.21 8.70
C ASP A 148 9.23 -15.92 10.20
N GLN A 149 9.82 -14.83 10.71
CA GLN A 149 9.60 -14.36 12.08
C GLN A 149 8.15 -13.91 12.29
N CYS A 150 7.57 -13.19 11.31
CA CYS A 150 6.17 -12.79 11.35
C CYS A 150 5.20 -13.96 11.37
N TRP A 151 5.57 -15.12 10.82
CA TRP A 151 4.70 -16.31 10.75
C TRP A 151 4.89 -17.24 11.95
N ASN A 152 6.14 -17.45 12.39
CA ASN A 152 6.45 -18.40 13.46
C ASN A 152 6.20 -17.82 14.86
N ASP A 153 6.43 -16.52 15.04
CA ASP A 153 6.15 -15.83 16.30
C ASP A 153 5.72 -14.38 16.04
N PRO A 154 4.46 -14.16 15.59
CA PRO A 154 3.93 -12.83 15.34
C PRO A 154 4.00 -11.92 16.59
N SER A 155 4.04 -12.51 17.78
CA SER A 155 4.01 -11.82 19.06
C SER A 155 5.36 -11.26 19.49
N SER A 156 6.47 -11.67 18.86
CA SER A 156 7.80 -11.08 19.09
C SER A 156 8.20 -10.05 18.03
N VAL A 157 7.36 -9.84 17.01
CA VAL A 157 7.60 -8.86 15.95
C VAL A 157 7.64 -7.45 16.56
N ILE A 158 8.79 -6.80 16.44
CA ILE A 158 8.96 -5.41 16.88
C ILE A 158 8.40 -4.48 15.81
N TRP A 159 7.36 -3.73 16.17
CA TRP A 159 6.77 -2.72 15.33
C TRP A 159 7.39 -1.35 15.57
N THR A 160 7.57 -0.61 14.49
CA THR A 160 7.89 0.81 14.48
C THR A 160 6.65 1.55 13.98
N LEU A 161 6.24 2.59 14.70
CA LEU A 161 5.18 3.49 14.28
C LEU A 161 5.77 4.72 13.60
N TRP A 162 5.04 5.28 12.64
CA TRP A 162 5.43 6.42 11.84
C TRP A 162 4.24 7.33 11.55
N ASP A 163 4.34 8.62 11.87
CA ASP A 163 3.26 9.61 11.70
C ASP A 163 3.40 10.49 10.44
N GLY A 164 4.34 10.18 9.55
CA GLY A 164 4.70 11.02 8.41
C GLY A 164 6.00 11.80 8.65
N ASP A 165 6.29 12.19 9.88
CA ASP A 165 7.48 13.00 10.21
C ASP A 165 8.47 12.25 11.11
N ARG A 166 7.96 11.50 12.09
CA ARG A 166 8.74 10.85 13.15
C ARG A 166 8.47 9.37 13.19
N GLU A 167 9.50 8.62 13.56
CA GLU A 167 9.41 7.18 13.78
C GLU A 167 9.79 6.83 15.21
N TRP A 168 9.04 5.91 15.82
CA TRP A 168 9.36 5.39 17.15
C TRP A 168 9.03 3.92 17.28
N LYS A 169 9.86 3.20 18.02
CA LYS A 169 9.64 1.77 18.30
C LYS A 169 8.49 1.62 19.29
N ALA A 170 7.44 0.92 18.88
CA ALA A 170 6.35 0.53 19.75
C ALA A 170 6.58 -0.82 20.44
N GLY A 171 7.55 -1.61 19.96
CA GLY A 171 7.78 -2.96 20.46
C GLY A 171 6.78 -3.94 19.87
N PRO A 172 6.58 -5.10 20.52
CA PRO A 172 5.53 -6.02 20.13
C PRO A 172 4.14 -5.42 20.36
N LEU A 173 3.27 -5.53 19.36
CA LEU A 173 1.88 -5.07 19.44
C LEU A 173 0.96 -6.28 19.56
N LYS A 174 -0.03 -6.19 20.45
CA LYS A 174 -1.14 -7.17 20.48
C LYS A 174 -1.96 -7.04 19.20
N ASP A 175 -2.68 -8.09 18.84
CA ASP A 175 -3.50 -8.11 17.62
C ASP A 175 -4.46 -6.92 17.52
N GLU A 176 -5.20 -6.62 18.59
CA GLU A 176 -6.13 -5.47 18.61
C GLU A 176 -5.42 -4.13 18.38
N GLU A 177 -4.21 -3.95 18.90
CA GLU A 177 -3.42 -2.73 18.71
C GLU A 177 -2.82 -2.67 17.31
N ARG A 178 -2.38 -3.82 16.79
CA ARG A 178 -1.90 -3.96 15.42
C ARG A 178 -2.99 -3.56 14.42
N LYS A 179 -4.26 -3.84 14.71
CA LYS A 179 -5.39 -3.41 13.87
C LYS A 179 -5.71 -1.92 13.95
N LYS A 180 -5.12 -1.14 14.87
CA LYS A 180 -5.36 0.31 14.95
C LYS A 180 -4.58 1.10 13.89
N TYR A 181 -3.45 0.56 13.45
CA TYR A 181 -2.53 1.26 12.56
C TYR A 181 -2.45 0.58 11.19
N PRO A 182 -2.66 1.30 10.08
CA PRO A 182 -2.41 0.78 8.74
C PRO A 182 -0.93 0.42 8.56
N GLU A 183 -0.65 -0.52 7.65
CA GLU A 183 0.72 -0.82 7.24
C GLU A 183 1.19 0.16 6.17
N VAL A 184 2.48 0.49 6.18
CA VAL A 184 3.09 1.25 5.08
C VAL A 184 3.12 0.37 3.85
N ILE A 185 2.36 0.73 2.83
CA ILE A 185 2.34 0.06 1.53
C ILE A 185 2.84 1.06 0.50
N GLU A 186 4.00 0.79 -0.10
CA GLU A 186 4.55 1.59 -1.20
C GLU A 186 4.43 0.83 -2.51
N CYS A 187 3.73 1.41 -3.48
CA CYS A 187 3.56 0.85 -4.81
C CYS A 187 4.52 1.55 -5.78
N THR A 188 5.47 0.78 -6.32
CA THR A 188 6.48 1.26 -7.28
C THR A 188 6.32 0.66 -8.67
N SER A 189 5.36 -0.25 -8.86
CA SER A 189 5.10 -0.94 -10.11
C SER A 189 3.63 -1.33 -10.29
N ASP A 190 3.25 -1.58 -11.54
CA ASP A 190 1.86 -1.93 -11.91
C ASP A 190 1.44 -3.24 -11.22
N VAL A 191 2.37 -4.18 -11.16
CA VAL A 191 2.17 -5.51 -10.60
C VAL A 191 1.92 -5.44 -9.10
N THR A 192 2.70 -4.63 -8.38
CA THR A 192 2.48 -4.43 -6.94
C THR A 192 1.17 -3.70 -6.68
N PHE A 193 0.85 -2.69 -7.48
CA PHE A 193 -0.39 -1.94 -7.33
C PHE A 193 -1.61 -2.84 -7.55
N GLU A 194 -1.67 -3.56 -8.67
CA GLU A 194 -2.76 -4.49 -8.98
C GLU A 194 -2.89 -5.59 -7.91
N TYR A 195 -1.75 -6.14 -7.45
CA TYR A 195 -1.74 -7.12 -6.36
C TYR A 195 -2.42 -6.57 -5.11
N TYR A 196 -2.00 -5.39 -4.62
CA TYR A 196 -2.60 -4.78 -3.43
C TYR A 196 -4.05 -4.39 -3.65
N ILE A 197 -4.45 -3.88 -4.81
CA ILE A 197 -5.86 -3.58 -5.06
C ILE A 197 -6.71 -4.84 -4.97
N ARG A 198 -6.21 -5.98 -5.43
CA ARG A 198 -6.91 -7.28 -5.37
C ARG A 198 -6.92 -7.88 -3.97
N THR A 199 -5.80 -7.85 -3.25
CA THR A 199 -5.60 -8.63 -2.01
C THR A 199 -5.56 -7.78 -0.74
N GLY A 200 -5.43 -6.46 -0.87
CA GLY A 200 -5.20 -5.52 0.21
C GLY A 200 -6.35 -5.47 1.20
N LYS A 201 -6.00 -5.41 2.48
CA LYS A 201 -6.90 -5.55 3.63
C LYS A 201 -6.82 -4.34 4.55
N SER A 202 -7.93 -3.99 5.18
CA SER A 202 -7.97 -2.87 6.13
C SER A 202 -7.81 -3.49 7.48
N LEU A 203 -6.81 -3.06 8.24
CA LEU A 203 -6.78 -3.37 9.67
C LEU A 203 -6.84 -4.89 9.95
N GLY A 204 -6.33 -5.72 9.03
CA GLY A 204 -6.28 -7.18 9.17
C GLY A 204 -7.62 -7.92 9.10
N GLU A 205 -8.66 -7.37 8.48
CA GLU A 205 -9.91 -8.10 8.22
C GLU A 205 -9.99 -8.59 6.76
N ASP A 206 -10.44 -9.84 6.61
CA ASP A 206 -10.71 -10.44 5.30
C ASP A 206 -11.98 -9.86 4.69
N LEU A 207 -11.95 -9.62 3.38
CA LEU A 207 -13.12 -9.23 2.59
C LEU A 207 -13.85 -10.50 2.12
N TYR A 208 -14.40 -11.27 3.06
CA TYR A 208 -15.29 -12.41 2.76
C TYR A 208 -16.54 -12.35 3.64
#